data_AF-A0AAU9SFM3-F1
#
_entry.id   AF-A0AAU9SFM3-F1
#
_cell.length_a   1.000
_cell.length_b   1.000
_cell.length_c   1.000
_cell.angle_alpha   90.00
_cell.angle_beta   90.00
_cell.angle_gamma   90.00
#
_symmetry.space_group_name_H-M   'P 1'
#
loop_
_entity.id
_entity.type
_entity.pdbx_description
1 polymer ?
#
loop_
_entity_poly.entity_id
_entity_poly.type
_entity_poly.pdbx_seq_one_letter_code
_entity_poly.pdbx_strand_id
1 'polypeptide(L)'
;MDYDGGLLMECKIDPKLPYTDLSSMIRQQRKAIDERIRELSNCQNVYRVLEFQKREAGSPKKIKVEDIPGLRDAGWTPDQWGHTRYKLFNTSTDSVSKQKQLSALMRVLLKTMQDHADAWPFKEPVDSLDVPDYYDIIKDPIDLKTIAKRVESEQYYVTLDMFVADARRMFNNCRTYNSPDTIYYKCATRLETHFHSKVQAALQSGAKSQ
;
A
#
# COMPACT_ATOMS: atom_id res chain seq x y z
N MET A 1 -27.78 -24.08 -51.84
CA MET A 1 -28.22 -24.60 -50.53
C MET A 1 -27.05 -24.38 -49.61
N ASP A 2 -27.05 -23.21 -48.99
CA ASP A 2 -25.93 -22.65 -48.24
C ASP A 2 -25.93 -23.21 -46.82
N TYR A 3 -24.88 -23.94 -46.45
CA TYR A 3 -24.52 -24.18 -45.05
C TYR A 3 -23.02 -24.47 -44.97
N ASP A 4 -22.21 -23.42 -45.13
CA ASP A 4 -20.76 -23.44 -44.95
C ASP A 4 -20.41 -22.45 -43.83
N GLY A 5 -20.32 -22.93 -42.58
CA GLY A 5 -20.08 -22.04 -41.44
C GLY A 5 -20.32 -22.60 -40.03
N GLY A 6 -20.40 -23.92 -39.84
CA GLY A 6 -20.49 -24.50 -38.50
C GLY A 6 -19.12 -24.86 -37.94
N LEU A 7 -18.64 -24.17 -36.90
CA LEU A 7 -17.47 -24.62 -36.12
C LEU A 7 -17.92 -25.76 -35.20
N LEU A 8 -17.49 -26.99 -35.49
CA LEU A 8 -17.71 -28.15 -34.62
C LEU A 8 -16.85 -27.97 -33.36
N MET A 9 -17.50 -27.52 -32.28
CA MET A 9 -16.88 -27.44 -30.95
C MET A 9 -16.77 -28.85 -30.39
N GLU A 10 -15.55 -29.40 -30.37
CA GLU A 10 -15.27 -30.70 -29.74
C GLU A 10 -15.22 -30.54 -28.21
N CYS A 11 -16.30 -30.94 -27.52
CA CYS A 11 -16.31 -31.02 -26.06
C CYS A 11 -15.76 -32.39 -25.62
N LYS A 12 -14.60 -32.40 -24.95
CA LYS A 12 -14.03 -33.62 -24.34
C LYS A 12 -14.49 -33.74 -22.90
N ILE A 13 -15.05 -34.90 -22.57
CA ILE A 13 -15.46 -35.29 -21.21
C ILE A 13 -14.27 -35.99 -20.56
N ASP A 14 -13.86 -35.58 -19.36
CA ASP A 14 -12.74 -36.20 -18.63
C ASP A 14 -13.22 -37.50 -17.97
N PRO A 15 -12.74 -38.68 -18.41
CA PRO A 15 -13.21 -39.96 -17.89
C PRO A 15 -12.90 -40.18 -16.40
N LYS A 16 -12.04 -39.35 -15.80
CA LYS A 16 -11.70 -39.43 -14.37
C LYS A 16 -12.74 -38.78 -13.46
N LEU A 17 -13.68 -38.01 -14.01
CA LEU A 17 -14.69 -37.30 -13.22
C LEU A 17 -16.03 -38.07 -13.21
N PRO A 18 -16.61 -38.37 -12.03
CA PRO A 18 -17.93 -38.97 -11.93
C PRO A 18 -19.02 -37.93 -12.15
N TYR A 19 -19.40 -37.68 -13.40
CA TYR A 19 -20.36 -36.63 -13.78
C TYR A 19 -21.78 -36.83 -13.22
N THR A 20 -22.18 -38.07 -12.96
CA THR A 20 -23.48 -38.41 -12.37
C THR A 20 -23.63 -37.85 -10.95
N ASP A 21 -22.53 -37.81 -10.21
CA ASP A 21 -22.49 -37.38 -8.81
C ASP A 21 -21.81 -36.02 -8.64
N LEU A 22 -21.53 -35.32 -9.75
CA LEU A 22 -20.75 -34.08 -9.74
C LEU A 22 -21.35 -33.02 -8.81
N SER A 23 -22.68 -32.85 -8.83
CA SER A 23 -23.36 -31.87 -7.97
C SER A 23 -23.25 -32.21 -6.48
N SER A 24 -23.33 -33.49 -6.13
CA SER A 24 -23.20 -33.94 -4.74
C SER A 24 -21.73 -33.82 -4.27
N MET A 25 -20.79 -34.17 -5.14
CA MET A 25 -19.34 -34.03 -4.91
C MET A 25 -18.95 -32.55 -4.71
N ILE A 26 -19.39 -31.64 -5.58
CA ILE A 26 -19.14 -30.20 -5.44
C ILE A 26 -19.73 -29.67 -4.12
N ARG A 27 -20.95 -30.10 -3.77
CA ARG A 27 -21.59 -29.70 -2.50
C ARG A 27 -20.78 -30.18 -1.29
N GLN A 28 -20.26 -31.40 -1.32
CA GLN A 28 -19.42 -31.95 -0.26
C GLN A 28 -18.07 -31.22 -0.17
N GLN A 29 -17.41 -30.97 -1.30
CA GLN A 29 -16.16 -30.21 -1.34
C GLN A 29 -16.34 -28.80 -0.80
N ARG A 30 -17.40 -28.10 -1.23
CA ARG A 30 -17.73 -26.78 -0.72
C ARG A 30 -17.97 -26.81 0.79
N LYS A 31 -18.71 -27.80 1.29
CA LYS A 31 -18.95 -27.98 2.73
C LYS A 31 -17.63 -28.18 3.49
N ALA A 32 -16.73 -29.03 2.98
CA ALA A 32 -15.43 -29.29 3.61
C ALA A 32 -14.55 -28.04 3.63
N ILE A 33 -14.54 -27.26 2.54
CA ILE A 33 -13.85 -25.96 2.48
C ILE A 33 -14.45 -24.99 3.50
N ASP A 34 -15.78 -24.86 3.55
CA ASP A 34 -16.47 -23.96 4.48
C ASP A 34 -16.19 -24.34 5.94
N GLU A 35 -16.13 -25.63 6.27
CA GLU A 35 -15.76 -26.13 7.59
C GLU A 35 -14.31 -25.77 7.93
N ARG A 36 -13.39 -25.97 6.99
CA ARG A 36 -11.98 -25.62 7.20
C ARG A 36 -11.77 -24.12 7.37
N ILE A 37 -12.49 -23.29 6.61
CA ILE A 37 -12.46 -21.84 6.75
C ILE A 37 -12.95 -21.43 8.14
N ARG A 38 -14.02 -22.06 8.66
CA ARG A 38 -14.54 -21.77 10.01
C ARG A 38 -13.55 -22.12 11.13
N GLU A 39 -12.73 -23.15 10.96
CA GLU A 39 -11.68 -23.48 11.94
C GLU A 39 -10.51 -22.48 11.92
N LEU A 40 -10.25 -21.85 10.76
CA LEU A 40 -9.10 -20.98 10.54
C LEU A 40 -9.43 -19.49 10.65
N SER A 41 -10.71 -19.12 10.63
CA SER A 41 -11.15 -17.73 10.53
C SER A 41 -12.42 -17.48 11.33
N ASN A 42 -12.51 -16.28 11.91
CA ASN A 42 -13.69 -15.80 12.65
C ASN A 42 -14.82 -15.31 11.71
N CYS A 43 -14.85 -15.75 10.44
CA CYS A 43 -15.78 -15.25 9.44
C CYS A 43 -17.25 -15.55 9.75
N GLN A 44 -17.54 -16.53 10.63
CA GLN A 44 -18.91 -16.81 11.06
C GLN A 44 -19.49 -15.76 12.03
N ASN A 45 -18.64 -14.89 12.58
CA ASN A 45 -19.07 -13.86 13.52
C ASN A 45 -19.77 -12.74 12.74
N VAL A 46 -21.07 -12.90 12.53
CA VAL A 46 -21.92 -11.86 11.94
C VAL A 46 -22.35 -10.90 13.04
N TYR A 47 -21.75 -9.71 13.06
CA TYR A 47 -22.11 -8.66 14.00
C TYR A 47 -23.40 -7.98 13.55
N ARG A 48 -24.32 -7.75 14.51
CA ARG A 48 -25.54 -6.99 14.25
C ARG A 48 -25.18 -5.57 13.80
N VAL A 49 -25.93 -5.04 12.84
CA VAL A 49 -25.82 -3.64 12.41
C VAL A 49 -25.99 -2.73 13.62
N LEU A 50 -25.06 -1.79 13.80
CA LEU A 50 -25.13 -0.80 14.86
C LEU A 50 -26.34 0.12 14.63
N GLU A 51 -27.27 0.15 15.58
CA GLU A 51 -28.42 1.06 15.52
C GLU A 51 -27.95 2.50 15.76
N PHE A 52 -28.11 3.36 14.75
CA PHE A 52 -27.76 4.77 14.87
C PHE A 52 -28.80 5.50 15.72
N GLN A 53 -28.52 5.65 17.02
CA GLN A 53 -29.30 6.53 17.88
C GLN A 53 -29.17 7.98 17.39
N LYS A 54 -30.27 8.55 16.89
CA LYS A 54 -30.36 9.98 16.59
C LYS A 54 -30.47 10.76 17.91
N ARG A 55 -29.78 11.88 18.04
CA ARG A 55 -30.05 12.87 19.11
C ARG A 55 -31.41 13.53 18.83
N GLU A 56 -32.03 14.12 19.85
CA GLU A 56 -33.30 14.88 19.72
C GLU A 56 -33.26 15.97 18.64
N ALA A 57 -32.07 16.46 18.28
CA ALA A 57 -31.85 17.46 17.22
C ALA A 57 -31.55 16.88 15.82
N GLY A 58 -31.80 15.59 15.56
CA GLY A 58 -31.61 14.97 14.23
C GLY A 58 -30.16 14.65 13.84
N SER A 59 -29.17 14.93 14.70
CA SER A 59 -27.78 14.58 14.47
C SER A 59 -27.46 13.15 14.94
N PRO A 60 -26.75 12.33 14.14
CA PRO A 60 -26.37 10.98 14.55
C PRO A 60 -25.37 11.03 15.72
N LYS A 61 -25.58 10.19 16.74
CA LYS A 61 -24.65 10.03 17.86
C LYS A 61 -23.32 9.47 17.35
N LYS A 62 -22.21 10.16 17.62
CA LYS A 62 -20.86 9.71 17.25
C LYS A 62 -20.56 8.39 17.97
N ILE A 63 -20.43 7.30 17.20
CA ILE A 63 -20.02 5.99 17.70
C ILE A 63 -18.49 6.01 17.83
N LYS A 64 -17.96 5.54 18.96
CA LYS A 64 -16.52 5.35 19.10
C LYS A 64 -16.12 4.07 18.38
N VAL A 65 -14.97 4.09 17.70
CA VAL A 65 -14.51 2.95 16.90
C VAL A 65 -14.24 1.73 17.79
N GLU A 66 -13.79 1.98 19.03
CA GLU A 66 -13.61 0.96 20.08
C GLU A 66 -14.88 0.19 20.46
N ASP A 67 -16.05 0.80 20.25
CA ASP A 67 -17.34 0.21 20.63
C ASP A 67 -17.88 -0.72 19.54
N ILE A 68 -17.19 -0.85 18.39
CA ILE A 68 -17.60 -1.74 17.29
C ILE A 68 -17.16 -3.17 17.62
N PRO A 69 -18.10 -4.12 17.86
CA PRO A 69 -17.77 -5.47 18.32
C PRO A 69 -16.79 -6.20 17.40
N GLY A 70 -16.98 -6.08 16.08
CA GLY A 70 -16.12 -6.74 15.11
C GLY A 70 -14.68 -6.23 15.06
N LEU A 71 -14.43 -4.96 15.39
CA LEU A 71 -13.06 -4.46 15.50
C LEU A 71 -12.40 -4.97 16.78
N ARG A 72 -13.11 -4.93 17.91
CA ARG A 72 -12.61 -5.44 19.19
C ARG A 72 -12.18 -6.90 19.11
N ASP A 73 -13.03 -7.76 18.55
CA ASP A 73 -12.78 -9.19 18.47
C ASP A 73 -11.66 -9.55 17.47
N ALA A 74 -11.43 -8.69 16.47
CA ALA A 74 -10.31 -8.81 15.54
C ALA A 74 -8.96 -8.39 16.17
N GLY A 75 -8.95 -8.01 17.45
CA GLY A 75 -7.75 -7.49 18.11
C GLY A 75 -7.37 -6.10 17.58
N TRP A 76 -8.32 -5.38 16.98
CA TRP A 76 -8.10 -3.98 16.65
C TRP A 76 -7.99 -3.21 17.97
N THR A 77 -6.76 -2.86 18.32
CA THR A 77 -6.52 -1.71 19.19
C THR A 77 -6.74 -0.47 18.34
N PRO A 78 -7.23 0.65 18.90
CA PRO A 78 -6.96 1.94 18.32
C PRO A 78 -5.48 1.96 18.00
N ASP A 79 -5.17 1.89 16.71
CA ASP A 79 -3.92 2.41 16.25
C ASP A 79 -3.87 3.78 16.89
N GLN A 80 -2.80 4.03 17.64
CA GLN A 80 -2.49 5.39 17.98
C GLN A 80 -2.35 6.06 16.60
N TRP A 81 -3.41 6.66 16.07
CA TRP A 81 -3.36 7.52 14.90
C TRP A 81 -2.37 8.61 15.29
N GLY A 82 -1.10 8.41 14.91
CA GLY A 82 0.04 9.14 15.44
C GLY A 82 1.31 8.32 15.70
N HIS A 83 1.26 7.00 15.83
CA HIS A 83 2.48 6.17 15.86
C HIS A 83 2.87 5.80 14.44
N THR A 84 3.38 6.81 13.74
CA THR A 84 4.33 6.58 12.66
C THR A 84 5.37 5.56 13.14
N ARG A 85 5.74 4.59 12.28
CA ARG A 85 6.81 3.62 12.62
C ARG A 85 8.13 4.34 12.89
N TYR A 86 8.21 5.56 12.39
CA TYR A 86 9.25 6.53 12.59
C TYR A 86 8.88 7.47 13.76
N LYS A 87 9.02 7.04 15.02
CA LYS A 87 8.81 7.91 16.20
C LYS A 87 9.73 9.13 16.10
N LEU A 88 9.19 10.23 15.57
CA LEU A 88 9.95 11.44 15.29
C LEU A 88 9.61 12.48 16.36
N PHE A 89 10.58 12.80 17.21
CA PHE A 89 10.57 13.88 18.22
C PHE A 89 9.45 13.79 19.29
N ASN A 90 9.84 13.46 20.55
CA ASN A 90 8.92 13.42 21.70
C ASN A 90 8.88 14.76 22.49
N THR A 91 9.27 15.89 21.89
CA THR A 91 9.73 17.06 22.66
C THR A 91 8.88 18.32 22.50
N SER A 92 7.70 18.29 21.89
CA SER A 92 6.82 19.48 21.83
C SER A 92 5.32 19.14 21.79
N THR A 93 4.51 19.96 22.45
CA THR A 93 3.04 19.83 22.50
C THR A 93 2.35 20.55 21.34
N ASP A 94 3.07 21.38 20.58
CA ASP A 94 2.52 22.19 19.49
C ASP A 94 2.66 21.49 18.12
N SER A 95 1.52 21.31 17.44
CA SER A 95 1.38 20.67 16.14
C SER A 95 2.17 21.39 15.04
N VAL A 96 2.26 22.73 15.09
CA VAL A 96 2.94 23.53 14.06
C VAL A 96 4.46 23.29 14.09
N SER A 97 5.02 23.18 15.30
CA SER A 97 6.46 22.92 15.49
C SER A 97 6.87 21.53 15.01
N LYS A 98 6.01 20.52 15.22
CA LYS A 98 6.22 19.15 14.70
C LYS A 98 6.20 19.11 13.17
N GLN A 99 5.24 19.79 12.54
CA GLN A 99 5.15 19.82 11.09
C GLN A 99 6.40 20.46 10.46
N LYS A 100 6.90 21.56 11.03
CA LYS A 100 8.15 22.19 10.57
C LYS A 100 9.36 21.27 10.68
N GLN A 101 9.50 20.55 11.80
CA GLN A 101 10.58 19.58 12.00
C GLN A 101 10.49 18.42 11.01
N LEU A 102 9.28 17.91 10.76
CA LEU A 102 9.03 16.88 9.77
C LEU A 102 9.38 17.36 8.35
N SER A 103 8.92 18.54 7.96
CA SER A 103 9.25 19.17 6.67
C SER A 103 10.76 19.35 6.50
N ALA A 104 11.46 19.85 7.54
CA ALA A 104 12.91 20.00 7.51
C ALA A 104 13.63 18.65 7.32
N LEU A 105 13.20 17.61 8.03
CA LEU A 105 13.76 16.26 7.86
C LEU A 105 13.54 15.73 6.45
N MET A 106 12.32 15.83 5.91
CA MET A 106 12.00 15.36 4.56
C MET A 106 12.83 16.08 3.49
N ARG A 107 13.05 17.40 3.64
CA ARG A 107 13.93 18.19 2.76
C ARG A 107 15.37 17.68 2.78
N VAL A 108 15.92 17.40 3.95
CA VAL A 108 17.28 16.83 4.08
C VAL A 108 17.35 15.46 3.42
N LEU A 109 16.42 14.55 3.72
CA LEU A 109 16.41 13.22 3.13
C LEU A 109 16.26 13.26 1.61
N LEU A 110 15.36 14.11 1.09
CA LEU A 110 15.18 14.33 -0.34
C LEU A 110 16.47 14.83 -0.99
N LYS A 111 17.16 15.81 -0.39
CA LYS A 111 18.44 16.31 -0.90
C LYS A 111 19.49 15.21 -0.98
N THR A 112 19.58 14.37 0.05
CA THR A 112 20.53 13.23 0.04
C THR A 112 20.24 12.22 -1.07
N MET A 113 18.96 12.06 -1.46
CA MET A 113 18.62 11.25 -2.63
C MET A 113 19.01 11.95 -3.93
N GLN A 114 18.67 13.23 -4.09
CA GLN A 114 18.93 13.99 -5.33
C GLN A 114 20.42 14.12 -5.66
N ASP A 115 21.28 14.19 -4.64
CA ASP A 115 22.74 14.30 -4.79
C ASP A 115 23.45 12.97 -5.02
N HIS A 116 22.75 11.85 -4.83
CA HIS A 116 23.34 10.53 -5.01
C HIS A 116 23.64 10.28 -6.49
N ALA A 117 24.80 9.67 -6.80
CA ALA A 117 25.22 9.43 -8.19
C ALA A 117 24.20 8.60 -9.00
N ASP A 118 23.50 7.68 -8.33
CA ASP A 118 22.47 6.83 -8.94
C ASP A 118 21.07 7.46 -9.04
N ALA A 119 20.92 8.74 -8.71
CA ALA A 119 19.62 9.42 -8.71
C ALA A 119 19.12 9.82 -10.08
N TRP A 120 20.00 9.84 -11.09
CA TRP A 120 19.71 10.38 -12.42
C TRP A 120 18.46 9.81 -13.10
N PRO A 121 18.07 8.52 -13.00
CA PRO A 121 16.86 8.01 -13.64
C PRO A 121 15.57 8.47 -12.96
N PHE A 122 15.67 8.95 -11.72
CA PHE A 122 14.54 9.25 -10.85
C PHE A 122 14.26 10.74 -10.75
N LYS A 123 15.07 11.60 -11.39
CA LYS A 123 14.98 13.06 -11.22
C LYS A 123 13.70 13.65 -11.79
N GLU A 124 13.22 13.08 -12.88
CA GLU A 124 12.07 13.55 -13.66
C GLU A 124 11.10 12.40 -13.92
N PRO A 125 9.81 12.68 -14.18
CA PRO A 125 8.87 11.67 -14.65
C PRO A 125 9.36 10.99 -15.93
N VAL A 126 9.03 9.71 -16.10
CA VAL A 126 9.36 8.98 -17.33
C VAL A 126 8.56 9.56 -18.50
N ASP A 127 9.23 9.92 -19.58
CA ASP A 127 8.57 10.43 -20.79
C ASP A 127 7.94 9.26 -21.57
N SER A 128 6.63 9.34 -21.83
CA SER A 128 5.91 8.37 -22.64
C SER A 128 6.34 8.36 -24.11
N LEU A 129 6.96 9.44 -24.60
CA LEU A 129 7.49 9.48 -25.96
C LEU A 129 8.75 8.59 -26.09
N ASP A 130 9.59 8.57 -25.06
CA ASP A 130 10.80 7.76 -25.01
C ASP A 130 10.49 6.30 -24.59
N VAL A 131 9.47 6.11 -23.74
CA VAL A 131 9.07 4.82 -23.20
C VAL A 131 7.54 4.61 -23.33
N PRO A 132 7.05 4.20 -24.52
CA PRO A 132 5.62 4.21 -24.84
C PRO A 132 4.73 3.30 -23.97
N ASP A 133 5.24 2.15 -23.54
CA ASP A 133 4.51 1.14 -22.76
C ASP A 133 4.64 1.34 -21.24
N TYR A 134 5.36 2.38 -20.78
CA TYR A 134 5.64 2.57 -19.36
C TYR A 134 4.37 2.69 -18.51
N TYR A 135 3.42 3.52 -18.94
CA TYR A 135 2.18 3.79 -18.19
C TYR A 135 1.14 2.66 -18.32
N ASP A 136 1.33 1.74 -19.27
CA ASP A 136 0.54 0.51 -19.34
C ASP A 136 0.99 -0.50 -18.28
N ILE A 137 2.28 -0.51 -17.94
CA ILE A 137 2.84 -1.43 -16.95
C ILE A 137 2.80 -0.80 -15.55
N ILE A 138 3.23 0.46 -15.41
CA ILE A 138 3.33 1.18 -14.13
C ILE A 138 2.10 2.05 -13.89
N LYS A 139 1.25 1.59 -12.97
CA LYS A 139 -0.07 2.22 -12.72
C LYS A 139 -0.05 3.44 -11.82
N ASP A 140 0.95 3.55 -10.94
CA ASP A 140 1.07 4.67 -10.02
C ASP A 140 2.50 5.25 -10.11
N PRO A 141 2.81 5.99 -11.20
CA PRO A 141 4.13 6.54 -11.47
C PRO A 141 4.50 7.65 -10.47
N ILE A 142 5.80 7.74 -10.16
CA ILE A 142 6.36 8.77 -9.29
C ILE A 142 7.86 8.95 -9.55
N ASP A 143 8.35 10.14 -9.19
CA ASP A 143 9.71 10.62 -9.41
C ASP A 143 10.11 11.64 -8.33
N LEU A 144 11.40 11.98 -8.23
CA LEU A 144 11.95 12.88 -7.23
C LEU A 144 11.44 14.33 -7.36
N LYS A 145 11.06 14.79 -8.55
CA LYS A 145 10.48 16.13 -8.74
C LYS A 145 9.04 16.18 -8.24
N THR A 146 8.25 15.14 -8.46
CA THR A 146 6.93 15.00 -7.87
C THR A 146 7.01 14.92 -6.35
N ILE A 147 7.95 14.13 -5.80
CA ILE A 147 8.20 14.07 -4.35
C ILE A 147 8.62 15.45 -3.82
N ALA A 148 9.51 16.16 -4.53
CA ALA A 148 9.93 17.51 -4.14
C ALA A 148 8.76 18.48 -4.03
N LYS A 149 7.88 18.53 -5.04
CA LYS A 149 6.66 19.36 -5.00
C LYS A 149 5.77 19.04 -3.80
N ARG A 150 5.61 17.74 -3.47
CA ARG A 150 4.82 17.30 -2.32
C ARG A 150 5.45 17.71 -0.98
N VAL A 151 6.78 17.62 -0.85
CA VAL A 151 7.52 18.12 0.33
C VAL A 151 7.34 19.64 0.46
N GLU A 152 7.50 20.40 -0.62
CA GLU A 152 7.37 21.86 -0.60
C GLU A 152 5.97 22.35 -0.30
N SER A 153 4.94 21.57 -0.62
CA SER A 153 3.56 21.94 -0.31
C SER A 153 3.29 22.04 1.19
N GLU A 154 4.05 21.29 2.02
CA GLU A 154 3.83 21.10 3.45
C GLU A 154 2.42 20.60 3.85
N GLN A 155 1.56 20.28 2.88
CA GLN A 155 0.17 19.81 3.07
C GLN A 155 0.00 18.33 2.73
N TYR A 156 0.82 17.78 1.84
CA TYR A 156 0.65 16.39 1.36
C TYR A 156 1.20 15.37 2.36
N TYR A 157 2.45 15.52 2.79
CA TYR A 157 3.07 14.58 3.73
C TYR A 157 2.80 15.00 5.17
N VAL A 158 1.77 14.41 5.77
CA VAL A 158 1.41 14.61 7.18
C VAL A 158 2.25 13.73 8.11
N THR A 159 2.84 12.65 7.58
CA THR A 159 3.71 11.73 8.32
C THR A 159 4.93 11.35 7.50
N LEU A 160 6.03 10.96 8.17
CA LEU A 160 7.22 10.46 7.48
C LEU A 160 6.94 9.16 6.72
N ASP A 161 6.01 8.32 7.21
CA ASP A 161 5.61 7.09 6.53
C ASP A 161 5.08 7.35 5.12
N MET A 162 4.31 8.44 4.90
CA MET A 162 3.80 8.80 3.57
C MET A 162 4.94 9.15 2.60
N PHE A 163 5.91 9.94 3.06
CA PHE A 163 7.09 10.30 2.26
C PHE A 163 7.93 9.06 1.92
N VAL A 164 8.17 8.18 2.90
CA VAL A 164 8.90 6.93 2.68
C VAL A 164 8.14 5.98 1.76
N ALA A 165 6.80 5.95 1.82
CA ALA A 165 5.99 5.14 0.93
C ALA A 165 6.17 5.57 -0.54
N ASP A 166 6.17 6.87 -0.82
CA ASP A 166 6.41 7.40 -2.16
C ASP A 166 7.84 7.10 -2.67
N ALA A 167 8.86 7.25 -1.82
CA ALA A 167 10.22 6.87 -2.18
C ALA A 167 10.33 5.36 -2.49
N ARG A 168 9.72 4.50 -1.66
CA ARG A 168 9.68 3.05 -1.92
C ARG A 168 8.93 2.69 -3.20
N ARG A 169 7.82 3.37 -3.47
CA ARG A 169 7.05 3.19 -4.72
C ARG A 169 7.89 3.54 -5.94
N MET A 170 8.66 4.63 -5.89
CA MET A 170 9.59 5.01 -6.95
C MET A 170 10.60 3.89 -7.27
N PHE A 171 11.25 3.33 -6.24
CA PHE A 171 12.21 2.23 -6.43
C PHE A 171 11.54 0.94 -6.93
N ASN A 172 10.36 0.61 -6.40
CA ASN A 172 9.61 -0.57 -6.82
C ASN A 172 9.14 -0.46 -8.27
N ASN A 173 8.59 0.69 -8.69
CA ASN A 173 8.17 0.92 -10.06
C ASN A 173 9.35 0.69 -11.04
N CYS A 174 10.53 1.22 -10.69
CA CYS A 174 11.72 1.01 -11.49
C CYS A 174 12.09 -0.48 -11.60
N ARG A 175 12.04 -1.24 -10.51
CA ARG A 175 12.33 -2.69 -10.52
C ARG A 175 11.24 -3.55 -11.15
N THR A 176 9.99 -3.09 -11.13
CA THR A 176 8.89 -3.77 -11.83
C THR A 176 9.04 -3.62 -13.34
N TYR A 177 9.42 -2.44 -13.81
CA TYR A 177 9.58 -2.17 -15.23
C TYR A 177 10.89 -2.73 -15.81
N ASN A 178 11.99 -2.62 -15.06
CA ASN A 178 13.33 -2.95 -15.56
C ASN A 178 13.81 -4.32 -15.06
N SER A 179 14.52 -5.06 -15.91
CA SER A 179 15.18 -6.32 -15.52
C SER A 179 16.32 -6.09 -14.50
N PRO A 180 16.59 -7.04 -13.57
CA PRO A 180 17.68 -6.98 -12.60
C PRO A 180 19.07 -6.66 -13.17
N ASP A 181 19.33 -7.04 -14.42
CA ASP A 181 20.63 -6.85 -15.06
C ASP A 181 20.88 -5.42 -15.54
N THR A 182 19.82 -4.62 -15.67
CA THR A 182 19.87 -3.25 -16.17
C THR A 182 20.52 -2.29 -15.18
N ILE A 183 21.08 -1.19 -15.69
CA ILE A 183 21.61 -0.12 -14.85
C ILE A 183 20.52 0.52 -13.97
N TYR A 184 19.30 0.68 -14.50
CA TYR A 184 18.16 1.26 -13.79
C TYR A 184 17.80 0.49 -12.53
N TYR A 185 17.66 -0.84 -12.63
CA TYR A 185 17.37 -1.69 -11.48
C TYR A 185 18.47 -1.60 -10.41
N LYS A 186 19.73 -1.61 -10.83
CA LYS A 186 20.89 -1.48 -9.95
C LYS A 186 20.94 -0.11 -9.26
N CYS A 187 20.62 0.97 -9.98
CA CYS A 187 20.48 2.31 -9.42
C CYS A 187 19.37 2.38 -8.36
N ALA A 188 18.19 1.80 -8.63
CA ALA A 188 17.08 1.75 -7.67
C ALA A 188 17.50 1.05 -6.36
N THR A 189 18.20 -0.08 -6.48
CA THR A 189 18.66 -0.87 -5.33
C THR A 189 19.70 -0.13 -4.49
N ARG A 190 20.69 0.50 -5.12
CA ARG A 190 21.73 1.27 -4.40
C ARG A 190 21.14 2.52 -3.76
N LEU A 191 20.30 3.27 -4.49
CA LEU A 191 19.68 4.47 -3.97
C LEU A 191 18.71 4.18 -2.82
N GLU A 192 17.91 3.10 -2.90
CA GLU A 192 17.05 2.68 -1.79
C GLU A 192 17.86 2.30 -0.54
N THR A 193 18.97 1.58 -0.72
CA THR A 193 19.86 1.22 0.40
C THR A 193 20.44 2.47 1.07
N HIS A 194 20.91 3.42 0.27
CA HIS A 194 21.40 4.71 0.77
C HIS A 194 20.29 5.48 1.51
N PHE A 195 19.11 5.59 0.91
CA PHE A 195 17.95 6.25 1.50
C PHE A 195 17.56 5.63 2.84
N HIS A 196 17.44 4.31 2.90
CA HIS A 196 17.09 3.60 4.13
C HIS A 196 18.11 3.85 5.25
N SER A 197 19.41 3.80 4.93
CA SER A 197 20.48 4.12 5.88
C SER A 197 20.35 5.54 6.44
N LYS A 198 20.07 6.54 5.57
CA LYS A 198 19.86 7.94 6.00
C LYS A 198 18.61 8.11 6.87
N VAL A 199 17.51 7.45 6.54
CA VAL A 199 16.30 7.44 7.38
C VAL A 199 16.64 6.90 8.76
N GLN A 200 17.26 5.71 8.86
CA GLN A 200 17.61 5.13 10.16
C GLN A 200 18.55 6.01 10.98
N ALA A 201 19.56 6.62 10.36
CA ALA A 201 20.46 7.55 11.02
C ALA A 201 19.72 8.78 11.58
N ALA A 202 18.76 9.33 10.83
CA ALA A 202 17.96 10.47 11.27
C ALA A 202 17.01 10.15 12.44
N LEU A 203 16.48 8.92 12.50
CA LEU A 203 15.68 8.47 13.65
C LEU A 203 16.55 8.33 14.90
N GLN A 204 17.76 7.80 14.75
CA GLN A 204 18.69 7.60 15.86
C GLN A 204 19.21 8.93 16.41
N SER A 205 19.49 9.92 15.56
CA SER A 205 19.87 11.26 16.03
C SER A 205 18.73 11.95 16.77
N GLY A 206 17.48 11.77 16.31
CA GLY A 206 16.28 12.25 17.01
C GLY A 206 16.06 11.60 18.39
N ALA A 207 16.55 10.37 18.59
CA ALA A 207 16.46 9.65 19.87
C ALA A 207 17.60 10.00 20.86
N LYS A 208 18.77 10.45 20.37
CA LYS A 208 19.96 10.76 21.21
C LYS A 208 19.99 12.19 21.75
N SER A 209 19.16 13.10 21.23
CA SER A 209 19.01 14.46 21.75
C SER A 209 17.96 14.55 22.87
N GLN A 210 17.70 13.42 23.56
CA GLN A 210 16.76 13.28 24.70
C GLN A 210 17.53 12.99 25.98
#